data_AF-C1KR09-F1
#
_entry.id   AF-C1KR09-F1
#
_cell.length_a   1.000
_cell.length_b   1.000
_cell.length_c   1.000
_cell.angle_alpha   90.00
_cell.angle_beta   90.00
_cell.angle_gamma   90.00
#
_symmetry.space_group_name_H-M   'P 1'
#
loop_
_entity.id
_entity.type
_entity.pdbx_description
1 polymer ?
#
loop_
_entity_poly.entity_id
_entity_poly.type
_entity_poly.pdbx_seq_one_letter_code
_entity_poly.pdbx_strand_id
1 'polypeptide(L)' 'IHRFVFVLFRQLGRQTVYAPGWRQNFNTREFAELYNLGLPVAAMYFNCQR' A
#
# COMPACT_ATOMS: atom_id res chain seq x y z
N ILE A 1 -15.82 12.41 6.42
CA ILE A 1 -14.35 12.62 6.43
C ILE A 1 -13.67 11.31 6.05
N HIS A 2 -12.91 11.28 4.96
CA HIS A 2 -12.13 10.16 4.46
C HIS A 2 -10.64 10.40 4.69
N ARG A 3 -9.89 9.34 4.99
CA ARG A 3 -8.43 9.37 5.07
C ARG A 3 -7.83 8.90 3.75
N PHE A 4 -6.97 9.71 3.16
CA PHE A 4 -6.13 9.32 2.04
C PHE A 4 -4.76 8.96 2.59
N VAL A 5 -4.38 7.69 2.48
CA VAL A 5 -3.18 7.12 3.12
C VAL A 5 -2.14 6.80 2.05
N PHE A 6 -0.91 7.28 2.24
CA PHE A 6 0.27 6.90 1.48
C PHE A 6 1.15 6.01 2.35
N VAL A 7 1.60 4.89 1.78
CA VAL A 7 2.45 3.91 2.46
C VAL A 7 3.62 3.57 1.55
N LEU A 8 4.84 3.66 2.06
CA LEU A 8 6.06 3.32 1.34
C LEU A 8 6.63 2.01 1.88
N PHE A 9 7.02 1.11 0.97
CA PHE A 9 7.64 -0.17 1.28
C PHE A 9 9.00 -0.29 0.60
N ARG A 10 9.91 -1.04 1.23
CA ARG A 10 11.19 -1.42 0.62
C ARG A 10 11.01 -2.73 -0.14
N GLN A 11 11.20 -2.71 -1.45
CA GLN A 11 11.15 -3.93 -2.28
C GLN A 11 12.42 -4.77 -2.13
N LEU A 12 12.29 -6.10 -2.31
CA LEU A 12 13.42 -7.02 -2.38
C LEU A 12 14.27 -6.83 -3.66
N GLY A 13 13.67 -6.32 -4.73
CA GLY A 13 14.34 -6.06 -6.01
C GLY A 13 13.47 -5.24 -6.96
N ARG A 14 14.00 -4.97 -8.17
CA ARG A 14 13.22 -4.32 -9.23
C ARG A 14 12.26 -5.32 -9.86
N GLN A 15 11.11 -4.83 -10.34
CA GLN A 15 10.10 -5.64 -11.07
C GLN A 15 9.54 -6.82 -10.26
N THR A 16 9.49 -6.72 -8.93
CA THR A 16 8.97 -7.77 -8.05
C THR A 16 7.54 -7.54 -7.55
N VAL A 17 6.90 -6.41 -7.90
CA VAL A 17 5.58 -6.00 -7.41
C VAL A 17 4.69 -5.62 -8.58
N TYR A 18 3.45 -6.11 -8.61
CA TYR A 18 2.48 -5.85 -9.66
C TYR A 18 1.19 -5.27 -9.11
N ALA A 19 0.48 -4.50 -9.94
CA ALA A 19 -0.77 -3.85 -9.56
C ALA A 19 -1.90 -4.88 -9.38
N PRO A 20 -2.85 -4.65 -8.44
CA PRO A 20 -4.05 -5.47 -8.34
C PRO A 20 -4.97 -5.25 -9.55
N GLY A 21 -5.80 -6.24 -9.88
CA GLY A 21 -6.75 -6.15 -10.98
C GLY A 21 -7.89 -5.15 -10.76
N TRP A 22 -8.16 -4.77 -9.51
CA TRP A 22 -9.24 -3.84 -9.13
C TRP A 22 -8.85 -3.00 -7.91
N ARG A 23 -9.53 -1.86 -7.72
CA ARG A 23 -9.24 -0.90 -6.64
C ARG A 23 -10.09 -1.12 -5.38
N GLN A 24 -11.35 -1.53 -5.56
CA GLN A 24 -12.25 -1.80 -4.45
C GLN A 24 -11.75 -2.97 -3.59
N ASN A 25 -12.03 -2.95 -2.29
CA ASN A 25 -11.64 -4.01 -1.35
C ASN A 25 -10.13 -4.31 -1.32
N PHE A 26 -9.27 -3.35 -1.69
CA PHE A 26 -7.83 -3.50 -1.57
C PHE A 26 -7.39 -3.53 -0.10
N ASN A 27 -6.54 -4.49 0.25
CA ASN A 27 -5.96 -4.63 1.59
C ASN A 27 -4.43 -4.47 1.55
N THR A 28 -3.92 -3.40 2.17
CA THR A 28 -2.47 -3.10 2.19
C THR A 28 -1.65 -4.15 2.93
N ARG A 29 -2.21 -4.82 3.96
CA ARG A 29 -1.46 -5.84 4.73
C ARG A 29 -1.25 -7.11 3.91
N GLU A 30 -2.33 -7.64 3.33
CA GLU A 30 -2.27 -8.80 2.44
C GLU A 30 -1.37 -8.51 1.23
N PHE A 31 -1.42 -7.30 0.69
CA PHE A 31 -0.53 -6.89 -0.40
C PHE A 31 0.96 -6.91 0.01
N ALA A 32 1.27 -6.44 1.22
CA ALA A 32 2.63 -6.46 1.75
C ALA A 32 3.13 -7.89 2.01
N GLU A 33 2.26 -8.78 2.49
CA GLU A 33 2.56 -10.19 2.68
C GLU A 33 2.80 -10.91 1.35
N LEU A 34 1.90 -10.75 0.37
CA LEU A 34 1.99 -11.37 -0.95
C LEU A 34 3.31 -11.06 -1.66
N TYR A 35 3.79 -9.82 -1.53
CA TYR A 35 5.01 -9.35 -2.19
C TYR A 35 6.26 -9.32 -1.30
N ASN A 36 6.19 -9.92 -0.09
CA ASN A 36 7.30 -9.95 0.87
C ASN A 36 7.90 -8.56 1.16
N LEU A 37 7.03 -7.56 1.31
CA LEU A 37 7.43 -6.16 1.54
C LEU A 37 7.75 -5.84 3.01
N GLY A 38 7.36 -6.72 3.93
CA GLY A 38 7.54 -6.52 5.37
C GLY A 38 6.73 -5.34 5.90
N LEU A 39 7.28 -4.66 6.92
CA LEU A 39 6.64 -3.47 7.50
C LEU A 39 6.88 -2.21 6.62
N PRO A 40 5.94 -1.25 6.63
CA PRO A 40 6.15 0.04 5.98
C PRO A 40 7.40 0.75 6.50
N VAL A 41 8.15 1.38 5.60
CA VAL A 41 9.30 2.24 5.97
C VAL A 41 8.88 3.69 6.22
N ALA A 42 7.74 4.10 5.66
CA ALA A 42 7.10 5.39 5.93
C ALA A 42 5.59 5.29 5.66
N ALA A 43 4.81 6.09 6.38
CA ALA A 43 3.40 6.26 6.12
C ALA A 43 2.94 7.68 6.50
N MET A 44 2.00 8.22 5.72
CA MET A 44 1.37 9.51 6.00
C MET A 44 -0.08 9.44 5.53
N TYR A 45 -0.96 10.22 6.17
CA TYR A 45 -2.31 10.40 5.67
C TYR A 45 -2.76 11.85 5.79
N PHE A 46 -3.75 12.21 4.98
CA PHE A 46 -4.52 13.44 5.19
C PHE A 46 -6.01 13.15 5.19
N ASN A 47 -6.77 14.04 5.82
CA ASN A 47 -8.23 13.99 5.84
C ASN A 47 -8.79 14.81 4.68
N CYS A 48 -9.83 14.30 4.05
CA CYS A 48 -10.59 15.01 3.03
C CYS A 48 -12.09 14.73 3.23
N GLN A 49 -12.92 15.72 2.97
CA GLN A 49 -14.36 15.60 3.01
C GLN A 49 -14.89 16.10 1.68
N ARG A 50 -15.87 15.39 1.12
CA ARG A 50 -16.59 15.86 -0.05
C ARG A 50 -17.62 16.90 0.38
#